data_AF-A0A139XGX2-F1
#
_entry.id   AF-A0A139XGX2-F1
#
_cell.length_a   1.000
_cell.length_b   1.000
_cell.length_c   1.000
_cell.angle_alpha   90.00
_cell.angle_beta   90.00
_cell.angle_gamma   90.00
#
_symmetry.space_group_name_H-M   'P 1'
#
loop_
_entity.id
_entity.type
_entity.pdbx_description
1 polymer ?
#
loop_
_entity_poly.entity_id
_entity_poly.type
_entity_poly.pdbx_seq_one_letter_code
_entity_poly.pdbx_strand_id
1 'polypeptide(L)'
;MAWEEFERNGVKGITGDQPIDELAIALTEIASSYEDRFSRKPTIIEIMWAMETVLSSNPKSYVSDPEGLKYGDIIVKRDYEAESDDVDLTEYEASAGIDPPGYIFVSRRGSSQKNLPPIDVIKITILDLRERNLVCEYEILTKDISDQMAQTLILSVVLDEFYDRYFHDKADNIDFINAKSHTQSTVSYASL
;
A
#
# COMPACT_ATOMS: atom_id res chain seq x y z
N MET A 1 31.33 -21.22 -19.74
CA MET A 1 30.30 -20.86 -20.74
C MET A 1 30.16 -19.35 -20.71
N ALA A 2 29.96 -18.72 -21.86
CA ALA A 2 30.35 -17.33 -22.09
C ALA A 2 29.31 -16.30 -21.61
N TRP A 3 29.80 -15.15 -21.20
CA TRP A 3 29.04 -13.91 -21.06
C TRP A 3 28.53 -13.49 -22.44
N GLU A 4 27.21 -13.48 -22.63
CA GLU A 4 26.58 -13.03 -23.88
C GLU A 4 26.11 -11.58 -23.72
N GLU A 5 26.75 -10.66 -24.43
CA GLU A 5 26.28 -9.29 -24.50
C GLU A 5 24.97 -9.24 -25.32
N PHE A 6 23.94 -8.60 -24.79
CA PHE A 6 22.70 -8.35 -25.51
C PHE A 6 22.40 -6.86 -25.60
N GLU A 7 21.69 -6.48 -26.65
CA GLU A 7 21.10 -5.15 -26.81
C GLU A 7 19.61 -5.30 -27.12
N ARG A 8 18.74 -4.77 -26.25
CA ARG A 8 17.28 -4.74 -26.46
C ARG A 8 16.77 -3.35 -26.11
N ASN A 9 16.00 -2.75 -27.01
CA ASN A 9 15.41 -1.40 -26.85
C ASN A 9 16.44 -0.32 -26.48
N GLY A 10 17.66 -0.38 -27.03
CA GLY A 10 18.74 0.58 -26.74
C GLY A 10 19.46 0.34 -25.39
N VAL A 11 19.09 -0.71 -24.65
CA VAL A 11 19.74 -1.11 -23.40
C VAL A 11 20.69 -2.27 -23.69
N LYS A 12 21.97 -2.05 -23.39
CA LYS A 12 23.02 -3.08 -23.46
C LYS A 12 23.19 -3.73 -22.10
N GLY A 13 23.32 -5.05 -22.06
CA GLY A 13 23.54 -5.81 -20.84
C GLY A 13 24.27 -7.10 -21.13
N ILE A 14 24.56 -7.87 -20.08
CA ILE A 14 25.14 -9.18 -20.21
C ILE A 14 24.19 -10.24 -19.67
N THR A 15 23.97 -11.29 -20.45
CA THR A 15 23.12 -12.43 -20.15
C THR A 15 23.92 -13.73 -20.34
N GLY A 16 23.42 -14.83 -19.81
CA GLY A 16 24.07 -16.13 -19.86
C GLY A 16 23.90 -16.91 -18.56
N ASP A 17 24.31 -18.17 -18.57
CA ASP A 17 24.13 -19.09 -17.44
C ASP A 17 25.07 -18.74 -16.26
N GLN A 18 26.26 -18.23 -16.55
CA GLN A 18 27.30 -17.99 -15.54
C GLN A 18 26.89 -16.97 -14.45
N PRO A 19 26.27 -15.81 -14.74
CA PRO A 19 25.73 -14.93 -13.69
C PRO A 19 24.72 -15.60 -12.76
N ILE A 20 23.90 -16.51 -13.30
CA ILE A 20 22.92 -17.26 -12.52
C ILE A 20 23.61 -18.34 -11.68
N ASP A 21 24.65 -18.99 -12.21
CA ASP A 21 25.47 -19.96 -11.49
C ASP A 21 26.19 -19.30 -10.30
N GLU A 22 26.79 -18.13 -10.50
CA GLU A 22 27.47 -17.38 -9.43
C GLU A 22 26.47 -16.93 -8.34
N LEU A 23 25.26 -16.53 -8.73
CA LEU A 23 24.19 -16.23 -7.77
C LEU A 23 23.80 -17.48 -6.98
N ALA A 24 23.69 -18.63 -7.64
CA ALA A 24 23.35 -19.90 -6.99
C ALA A 24 24.45 -20.34 -5.99
N ILE A 25 25.73 -20.13 -6.32
CA ILE A 25 26.86 -20.38 -5.42
C ILE A 25 26.75 -19.46 -4.19
N ALA A 26 26.58 -18.15 -4.39
CA ALA A 26 26.45 -17.19 -3.30
C ALA A 26 25.28 -17.51 -2.36
N LEU A 27 24.11 -17.89 -2.91
CA LEU A 27 22.95 -18.29 -2.11
C LEU A 27 23.22 -19.56 -1.30
N THR A 28 24.01 -20.49 -1.84
CA THR A 28 24.41 -21.73 -1.13
C THR A 28 25.32 -21.42 0.06
N GLU A 29 26.26 -20.50 -0.11
CA GLU A 29 27.14 -20.04 0.99
C GLU A 29 26.36 -19.30 2.07
N ILE A 30 25.43 -18.41 1.68
CA ILE A 30 24.55 -17.69 2.60
C ILE A 30 23.71 -18.69 3.41
N ALA A 31 23.09 -19.66 2.74
CA ALA A 31 22.26 -20.66 3.40
C ALA A 31 23.07 -21.49 4.40
N SER A 32 24.29 -21.90 4.03
CA SER A 32 25.19 -22.67 4.90
C SER A 32 25.59 -21.86 6.13
N SER A 33 26.06 -20.62 5.95
CA SER A 33 26.44 -19.75 7.07
C SER A 33 25.26 -19.38 7.97
N TYR A 34 24.05 -19.29 7.43
CA TYR A 34 22.85 -19.00 8.21
C TYR A 34 22.42 -20.24 9.01
N GLU A 35 22.48 -21.43 8.40
CA GLU A 35 22.18 -22.70 9.06
C GLU A 35 23.14 -22.99 10.23
N ASP A 36 24.43 -22.69 10.05
CA ASP A 36 25.43 -22.80 11.13
C ASP A 36 25.11 -21.89 12.33
N ARG A 37 24.52 -20.71 12.08
CA ARG A 37 24.23 -19.71 13.12
C ARG A 37 22.87 -19.88 13.79
N PHE A 38 21.87 -20.31 13.03
CA PHE A 38 20.47 -20.32 13.46
C PHE A 38 19.84 -21.71 13.45
N SER A 39 20.61 -22.75 13.11
CA SER A 39 20.17 -24.16 13.05
C SER A 39 18.96 -24.41 12.14
N ARG A 40 18.76 -23.53 11.16
CA ARG A 40 17.76 -23.65 10.09
C ARG A 40 18.23 -22.89 8.86
N LYS A 41 17.70 -23.23 7.69
CA LYS A 41 17.91 -22.42 6.48
C LYS A 41 17.21 -21.06 6.57
N PRO A 42 17.73 -20.03 5.88
CA PRO A 42 17.05 -18.76 5.78
C PRO A 42 15.76 -18.93 4.96
N THR A 43 14.74 -18.17 5.31
CA THR A 43 13.55 -18.02 4.49
C THR A 43 13.85 -17.12 3.29
N ILE A 44 13.03 -17.23 2.24
CA ILE A 44 13.16 -16.35 1.06
C ILE A 44 13.04 -14.87 1.47
N ILE A 45 12.17 -14.56 2.43
CA ILE A 45 11.95 -13.19 2.93
C ILE A 45 13.24 -12.62 3.53
N GLU A 46 13.93 -13.40 4.36
CA GLU A 46 15.17 -12.97 5.01
C GLU A 46 16.28 -12.70 3.98
N ILE A 47 16.35 -13.50 2.91
CA ILE A 47 17.31 -13.29 1.82
C ILE A 47 16.97 -12.01 1.06
N MET A 48 15.69 -11.80 0.71
CA MET A 48 15.26 -10.61 -0.03
C MET A 48 15.48 -9.31 0.76
N TRP A 49 15.20 -9.32 2.07
CA TRP A 49 15.49 -8.18 2.95
C TRP A 49 16.98 -7.89 3.06
N ALA A 50 17.82 -8.92 3.15
CA ALA A 50 19.26 -8.73 3.17
C ALA A 50 19.76 -8.10 1.85
N MET A 51 19.26 -8.58 0.71
CA MET A 51 19.59 -8.02 -0.60
C MET A 51 19.13 -6.56 -0.73
N GLU A 52 17.91 -6.25 -0.31
CA GLU A 52 17.37 -4.88 -0.29
C GLU A 52 18.25 -3.95 0.55
N THR A 53 18.62 -4.38 1.75
CA THR A 53 19.48 -3.61 2.65
C THR A 53 20.84 -3.31 2.01
N VAL A 54 21.45 -4.30 1.35
CA VAL A 54 22.75 -4.14 0.69
C VAL A 54 22.66 -3.21 -0.51
N LEU A 55 21.66 -3.39 -1.36
CA LEU A 55 21.48 -2.59 -2.59
C LEU A 55 21.09 -1.14 -2.27
N SER A 56 20.20 -0.92 -1.31
CA SER A 56 19.73 0.42 -0.90
C SER A 56 20.80 1.23 -0.16
N SER A 57 21.73 0.56 0.53
CA SER A 57 22.78 1.25 1.30
C SER A 57 23.74 2.04 0.41
N ASN A 58 24.09 1.53 -0.77
CA ASN A 58 25.01 2.18 -1.71
C ASN A 58 24.70 1.81 -3.18
N PRO A 59 23.53 2.20 -3.72
CA PRO A 59 23.03 1.71 -5.01
C PRO A 59 24.00 1.96 -6.16
N LYS A 60 24.65 3.12 -6.19
CA LYS A 60 25.64 3.50 -7.22
C LYS A 60 26.89 2.60 -7.27
N SER A 61 27.12 1.79 -6.24
CA SER A 61 28.25 0.84 -6.20
C SER A 61 27.92 -0.50 -6.86
N TYR A 62 26.63 -0.81 -7.04
CA TYR A 62 26.17 -2.13 -7.45
C TYR A 62 25.27 -2.11 -8.68
N VAL A 63 24.59 -0.99 -8.95
CA VAL A 63 23.72 -0.80 -10.11
C VAL A 63 24.04 0.51 -10.82
N SER A 64 23.91 0.51 -12.14
CA SER A 64 24.01 1.70 -12.99
C SER A 64 22.77 1.80 -13.87
N ASP A 65 22.12 2.95 -13.84
CA ASP A 65 21.04 3.25 -14.78
C ASP A 65 21.61 3.52 -16.18
N PRO A 66 20.95 3.07 -17.27
CA PRO A 66 21.23 3.55 -18.62
C PRO A 66 21.07 5.08 -18.69
N GLU A 67 21.83 5.75 -19.58
CA GLU A 67 21.72 7.20 -19.77
C GLU A 67 20.25 7.64 -19.95
N GLY A 68 19.77 8.51 -19.07
CA GLY A 68 18.40 9.05 -19.10
C GLY A 68 17.44 8.46 -18.06
N LEU A 69 17.81 7.37 -17.38
CA LEU A 69 17.11 6.88 -16.18
C LEU A 69 17.75 7.50 -14.94
N LYS A 70 16.96 8.23 -14.15
CA LYS A 70 17.36 8.72 -12.83
C LYS A 70 16.68 7.85 -11.80
N TYR A 71 17.45 7.02 -11.12
CA TYR A 71 16.96 6.10 -10.10
C TYR A 71 15.95 5.14 -10.71
N GLY A 72 16.46 4.12 -11.41
CA GLY A 72 15.70 2.89 -11.58
C GLY A 72 15.37 2.34 -10.20
N ASP A 73 14.30 2.85 -9.59
CA ASP A 73 13.71 2.26 -8.40
C ASP A 73 13.50 0.79 -8.75
N ILE A 74 14.11 -0.11 -7.98
CA ILE A 74 13.76 -1.51 -8.04
C ILE A 74 12.35 -1.58 -7.49
N ILE A 75 11.36 -1.36 -8.36
CA ILE A 75 9.96 -1.61 -8.05
C ILE A 75 9.81 -3.12 -8.07
N VAL A 76 10.14 -3.75 -6.94
CA VAL A 76 9.65 -5.09 -6.66
C VAL A 76 8.15 -4.93 -6.53
N LYS A 77 7.38 -5.15 -7.62
CA LYS A 77 5.95 -5.39 -7.47
C LYS A 77 5.80 -6.75 -6.81
N ARG A 78 5.84 -6.78 -5.48
CA ARG A 78 5.43 -7.96 -4.74
C ARG A 78 3.91 -8.04 -4.92
N ASP A 79 3.40 -9.18 -5.39
CA ASP A 79 1.97 -9.50 -5.23
C ASP A 79 1.58 -9.62 -3.74
N TYR A 80 2.57 -9.52 -2.84
CA TYR A 80 2.45 -9.41 -1.39
C TYR A 80 2.83 -8.02 -0.82
N GLU A 81 3.05 -7.02 -1.69
CA GLU A 81 3.11 -5.57 -1.37
C GLU A 81 1.94 -4.87 -2.08
N ALA A 82 0.72 -5.32 -1.80
CA ALA A 82 -0.09 -4.33 -1.12
C ALA A 82 0.70 -4.05 0.16
N GLU A 83 1.24 -2.85 0.34
CA GLU A 83 1.27 -2.33 1.70
C GLU A 83 -0.12 -2.64 2.20
N SER A 84 -0.23 -3.62 3.11
CA SER A 84 -1.29 -3.50 4.06
C SER A 84 -0.92 -2.21 4.78
N ASP A 85 -1.42 -1.08 4.26
CA ASP A 85 -2.29 -0.19 5.03
C ASP A 85 -3.31 -1.10 5.75
N ASP A 86 -2.84 -1.98 6.63
CA ASP A 86 -3.62 -2.75 7.58
C ASP A 86 -3.95 -1.69 8.61
N VAL A 87 -4.89 -0.85 8.21
CA VAL A 87 -5.55 0.09 9.08
C VAL A 87 -6.18 -0.78 10.14
N ASP A 88 -5.70 -0.68 11.38
CA ASP A 88 -6.41 -1.32 12.48
C ASP A 88 -7.76 -0.60 12.64
N LEU A 89 -8.77 -1.16 11.97
CA LEU A 89 -10.12 -0.60 11.92
C LEU A 89 -10.70 -0.42 13.34
N THR A 90 -10.22 -1.19 14.32
CA THR A 90 -10.69 -1.11 15.71
C THR A 90 -10.29 0.19 16.41
N GLU A 91 -9.28 0.90 15.88
CA GLU A 91 -8.87 2.22 16.34
C GLU A 91 -9.75 3.35 15.81
N TYR A 92 -10.66 3.08 14.88
CA TYR A 92 -11.48 4.10 14.23
C TYR A 92 -12.96 3.88 14.50
N GLU A 93 -13.73 4.97 14.47
CA GLU A 93 -15.18 4.90 14.57
C GLU A 93 -15.82 6.02 13.74
N ALA A 94 -16.99 5.72 13.19
CA ALA A 94 -17.79 6.70 12.47
C ALA A 94 -18.85 7.30 13.38
N SER A 95 -19.07 8.61 13.23
CA SER A 95 -20.08 9.34 14.00
C SER A 95 -20.78 10.39 13.13
N ALA A 96 -22.04 10.67 13.47
CA ALA A 96 -22.78 11.77 12.85
C ALA A 96 -22.41 13.09 13.54
N GLY A 97 -22.09 14.11 12.74
CA GLY A 97 -21.82 15.46 13.23
C GLY A 97 -23.02 16.08 13.96
N ILE A 98 -22.72 16.86 15.01
CA ILE A 98 -23.73 17.48 15.89
C ILE A 98 -24.33 18.76 15.27
N ASP A 99 -23.70 19.35 14.24
CA ASP A 99 -24.12 20.61 13.61
C ASP A 99 -24.63 20.40 12.16
N PRO A 100 -25.80 20.95 11.73
CA PRO A 100 -26.51 20.45 10.55
C PRO A 100 -26.00 20.93 9.17
N PRO A 101 -26.30 20.19 8.08
CA PRO A 101 -26.91 18.86 8.04
C PRO A 101 -25.91 17.76 7.64
N GLY A 102 -25.88 16.68 8.43
CA GLY A 102 -25.65 15.33 7.91
C GLY A 102 -24.22 14.90 7.60
N TYR A 103 -23.20 15.63 8.06
CA TYR A 103 -21.82 15.18 7.88
C TYR A 103 -21.50 13.93 8.73
N ILE A 104 -20.79 12.99 8.13
CA ILE A 104 -20.24 11.82 8.81
C ILE A 104 -18.76 12.06 9.03
N PHE A 105 -18.29 11.79 10.24
CA PHE A 105 -16.89 11.87 10.59
C PHE A 105 -16.35 10.47 10.86
N VAL A 106 -15.13 10.22 10.41
CA VAL A 106 -14.32 9.10 10.91
C VAL A 106 -13.33 9.69 11.90
N SER A 107 -13.35 9.18 13.12
CA SER A 107 -12.52 9.64 14.23
C SER A 107 -11.58 8.52 14.67
N ARG A 108 -10.31 8.85 14.90
CA ARG A 108 -9.39 7.93 15.57
C ARG A 108 -9.69 7.97 17.07
N ARG A 109 -9.94 6.81 17.65
CA ARG A 109 -10.20 6.62 19.08
C ARG A 109 -9.05 7.17 19.89
N GLY A 110 -9.38 8.00 20.87
CA GLY A 110 -8.45 8.45 21.87
C GLY A 110 -7.95 7.29 22.72
N SER A 111 -6.65 7.26 23.05
CA SER A 111 -6.15 6.30 24.03
C SER A 111 -6.58 6.73 25.43
N SER A 112 -7.51 5.99 26.04
CA SER A 112 -7.96 6.22 27.43
C SER A 112 -6.80 6.12 28.43
N GLN A 113 -5.77 5.33 28.14
CA GLN A 113 -4.54 5.24 28.95
C GLN A 113 -3.64 6.49 28.85
N LYS A 114 -3.72 7.24 27.75
CA LYS A 114 -2.90 8.45 27.50
C LYS A 114 -3.69 9.75 27.57
N ASN A 115 -4.99 9.71 27.91
CA ASN A 115 -5.88 10.89 27.94
C ASN A 115 -5.88 11.69 26.63
N LEU A 116 -5.68 11.02 25.50
CA LEU A 116 -5.76 11.67 24.19
C LEU A 116 -7.23 11.78 23.80
N PRO A 117 -7.74 12.97 23.42
CA PRO A 117 -9.08 13.09 22.89
C PRO A 117 -9.18 12.35 21.55
N PRO A 118 -10.39 11.90 21.15
CA PRO A 118 -10.62 11.43 19.79
C PRO A 118 -10.33 12.58 18.80
N ILE A 119 -9.76 12.22 17.65
CA ILE A 119 -9.39 13.18 16.61
C ILE A 119 -10.11 12.79 15.34
N ASP A 120 -10.86 13.73 14.76
CA ASP A 120 -11.49 13.54 13.46
C ASP A 120 -10.41 13.51 12.38
N VAL A 121 -10.38 12.42 11.63
CA VAL A 121 -9.37 12.17 10.60
C VAL A 121 -9.95 12.34 9.19
N ILE A 122 -11.24 12.04 9.00
CA ILE A 122 -11.95 12.18 7.73
C ILE A 122 -13.31 12.82 8.01
N LYS A 123 -13.71 13.75 7.13
CA LYS A 123 -15.07 14.31 7.08
C LYS A 123 -15.70 13.97 5.75
N ILE A 124 -16.84 13.29 5.75
CA ILE A 124 -17.64 13.02 4.56
C ILE A 124 -18.63 14.18 4.39
N THR A 125 -18.50 14.90 3.29
CA THR A 125 -19.33 16.06 2.93
C THR A 125 -20.58 15.65 2.16
N ILE A 126 -20.47 14.62 1.32
CA ILE A 126 -21.57 14.08 0.53
C ILE A 126 -21.51 12.56 0.58
N LEU A 127 -22.66 11.95 0.89
CA LEU A 127 -22.87 10.52 0.69
C LEU A 127 -24.25 10.33 0.07
N ASP A 128 -24.28 10.13 -1.24
CA ASP A 128 -25.52 10.16 -2.02
C ASP A 128 -25.57 9.03 -3.05
N LEU A 129 -26.71 8.33 -3.10
CA LEU A 129 -26.93 7.24 -4.04
C LEU A 129 -27.60 7.79 -5.30
N ARG A 130 -26.87 7.79 -6.41
CA ARG A 130 -27.37 8.22 -7.72
C ARG A 130 -27.55 6.99 -8.61
N GLU A 131 -28.79 6.61 -8.82
CA GLU A 131 -29.16 5.38 -9.55
C GLU A 131 -28.57 4.13 -8.87
N ARG A 132 -27.42 3.63 -9.36
CA ARG A 132 -26.66 2.51 -8.78
C ARG A 132 -25.21 2.89 -8.49
N ASN A 133 -24.91 4.18 -8.35
CA ASN A 133 -23.58 4.67 -8.06
C ASN A 133 -23.60 5.50 -6.77
N LEU A 134 -22.81 5.09 -5.78
CA LEU A 134 -22.70 5.79 -4.51
C LEU A 134 -21.61 6.86 -4.64
N VAL A 135 -22.00 8.13 -4.59
CA VAL A 135 -21.06 9.25 -4.60
C VAL A 135 -20.66 9.56 -3.16
N CYS A 136 -19.37 9.41 -2.87
CA CYS A 136 -18.77 9.72 -1.58
C CYS A 136 -17.76 10.87 -1.75
N GLU A 137 -18.15 12.08 -1.36
CA GLU A 137 -17.24 13.22 -1.26
C GLU A 137 -16.71 13.32 0.18
N TYR A 138 -15.40 13.42 0.32
CA TYR A 138 -14.75 13.46 1.62
C TYR A 138 -13.55 14.41 1.66
N GLU A 139 -13.18 14.78 2.87
CA GLU A 139 -12.00 15.59 3.19
C GLU A 139 -11.12 14.84 4.19
N ILE A 140 -9.84 14.72 3.86
CA ILE A 140 -8.83 14.29 4.82
C ILE A 140 -8.46 15.48 5.73
N LEU A 141 -8.54 15.26 7.04
CA LEU A 141 -8.30 16.30 8.06
C LEU A 141 -6.90 16.26 8.65
N THR A 142 -6.21 15.13 8.53
CA THR A 142 -4.90 14.88 9.16
C THR A 142 -3.89 14.37 8.13
N LYS A 143 -2.59 14.65 8.32
CA LYS A 143 -1.55 14.38 7.30
C LYS A 143 -1.10 12.92 7.27
N ASP A 144 -1.42 12.16 8.31
CA ASP A 144 -1.11 10.74 8.47
C ASP A 144 -2.09 9.82 7.73
N ILE A 145 -3.11 10.38 7.06
CA ILE A 145 -4.09 9.61 6.28
C ILE A 145 -3.83 9.78 4.79
N SER A 146 -3.61 8.66 4.10
CA SER A 146 -3.54 8.56 2.64
C SER A 146 -4.95 8.49 2.03
N ASP A 147 -5.09 8.80 0.73
CA ASP A 147 -6.36 8.60 0.02
C ASP A 147 -6.81 7.13 0.05
N GLN A 148 -5.88 6.19 -0.03
CA GLN A 148 -6.17 4.75 0.03
C GLN A 148 -6.70 4.35 1.42
N MET A 149 -6.01 4.77 2.48
CA MET A 149 -6.46 4.54 3.86
C MET A 149 -7.83 5.19 4.12
N ALA A 150 -8.07 6.38 3.57
CA ALA A 150 -9.38 7.02 3.68
C ALA A 150 -10.48 6.19 3.03
N GLN A 151 -10.24 5.65 1.83
CA GLN A 151 -11.21 4.77 1.15
C GLN A 151 -11.49 3.50 1.95
N THR A 152 -10.45 2.84 2.48
CA THR A 152 -10.59 1.64 3.33
C THR A 152 -11.41 1.94 4.58
N LEU A 153 -11.16 3.07 5.25
CA LEU A 153 -11.91 3.51 6.42
C LEU A 153 -13.36 3.84 6.10
N ILE A 154 -13.62 4.50 4.97
CA ILE A 154 -14.99 4.82 4.55
C ILE A 154 -15.76 3.53 4.23
N LEU A 155 -15.16 2.59 3.50
CA LEU A 155 -15.78 1.30 3.21
C LEU A 155 -16.13 0.55 4.50
N SER A 156 -15.14 0.37 5.38
CA SER A 156 -15.28 -0.53 6.53
C SER A 156 -16.04 0.10 7.69
N VAL A 157 -15.64 1.31 8.10
CA VAL A 157 -16.16 1.95 9.32
C VAL A 157 -17.47 2.70 9.02
N VAL A 158 -17.59 3.31 7.84
CA VAL A 158 -18.79 4.09 7.49
C VAL A 158 -19.85 3.23 6.82
N LEU A 159 -19.52 2.59 5.70
CA LEU A 159 -20.53 1.88 4.91
C LEU A 159 -20.91 0.52 5.50
N ASP A 160 -19.92 -0.23 5.97
CA ASP A 160 -20.13 -1.54 6.59
C ASP A 160 -20.64 -1.43 8.02
N GLU A 161 -19.89 -0.78 8.93
CA GLU A 161 -20.26 -0.73 10.35
C GLU A 161 -21.36 0.29 10.66
N PHE A 162 -21.18 1.56 10.30
CA PHE A 162 -22.10 2.63 10.70
C PHE A 162 -23.44 2.60 9.96
N TYR A 163 -23.42 2.28 8.67
CA TYR A 163 -24.63 2.10 7.86
C TYR A 163 -25.12 0.65 7.77
N ASP A 164 -24.48 -0.29 8.46
CA ASP A 164 -24.86 -1.71 8.48
C ASP A 164 -25.09 -2.28 7.07
N ARG A 165 -24.15 -2.00 6.15
CA ARG A 165 -24.16 -2.43 4.75
C ARG A 165 -25.38 -1.99 3.94
N TYR A 166 -26.09 -0.94 4.36
CA TYR A 166 -27.33 -0.45 3.73
C TYR A 166 -27.23 -0.16 2.22
N PHE A 167 -26.03 0.16 1.71
CA PHE A 167 -25.79 0.49 0.30
C PHE A 167 -25.35 -0.70 -0.56
N HIS A 168 -25.04 -1.85 0.06
CA HIS A 168 -24.39 -2.97 -0.60
C HIS A 168 -25.23 -3.62 -1.71
N ASP A 169 -26.55 -3.63 -1.60
CA ASP A 169 -27.47 -4.15 -2.62
C ASP A 169 -27.98 -3.07 -3.60
N LYS A 170 -27.65 -1.80 -3.32
CA LYS A 170 -28.19 -0.62 -4.03
C LYS A 170 -27.17 0.03 -4.96
N ALA A 171 -25.89 -0.06 -4.64
CA ALA A 171 -24.81 0.50 -5.44
C ALA A 171 -23.98 -0.61 -6.10
N ASP A 172 -23.65 -0.44 -7.38
CA ASP A 172 -22.69 -1.28 -8.11
C ASP A 172 -21.27 -0.73 -7.98
N ASN A 173 -21.16 0.59 -7.85
CA ASN A 173 -19.89 1.31 -7.78
C ASN A 173 -19.96 2.39 -6.70
N ILE A 174 -18.77 2.79 -6.24
CA ILE A 174 -18.57 3.94 -5.37
C ILE A 174 -17.60 4.89 -6.06
N ASP A 175 -18.03 6.13 -6.23
CA ASP A 175 -17.16 7.23 -6.64
C ASP A 175 -16.63 7.96 -5.41
N PHE A 176 -15.34 7.78 -5.14
CA PHE A 176 -14.61 8.51 -4.12
C PHE A 176 -14.06 9.81 -4.70
N ILE A 177 -14.43 10.94 -4.08
CA ILE A 177 -13.99 12.28 -4.47
C ILE A 177 -13.37 12.95 -3.25
N ASN A 178 -12.06 13.18 -3.28
CA ASN A 178 -11.40 13.96 -2.25
C ASN A 178 -11.53 15.46 -2.56
N ALA A 179 -12.26 16.19 -1.73
CA ALA A 179 -12.57 17.60 -1.99
C ALA A 179 -11.34 18.53 -1.90
N LYS A 180 -10.24 18.11 -1.23
CA LYS A 180 -9.03 18.94 -1.07
C LYS A 180 -7.99 18.71 -2.16
N SER A 181 -7.71 17.46 -2.50
CA SER A 181 -6.71 17.10 -3.53
C SER A 181 -7.33 17.00 -4.92
N HIS A 182 -8.66 16.99 -5.04
CA HIS A 182 -9.40 16.72 -6.27
C HIS A 182 -9.06 15.36 -6.91
N THR A 183 -8.55 14.41 -6.11
CA THR A 183 -8.40 13.03 -6.55
C THR A 183 -9.78 12.38 -6.66
N GLN A 184 -9.99 11.65 -7.77
CA GLN A 184 -11.19 10.88 -8.01
C GLN A 184 -10.81 9.44 -8.33
N SER A 185 -11.53 8.50 -7.72
CA SER A 185 -11.36 7.07 -7.96
C SER A 185 -12.72 6.38 -7.87
N THR A 186 -12.95 5.44 -8.78
CA THR A 186 -14.16 4.63 -8.79
C THR A 186 -13.79 3.20 -8.43
N VAL A 187 -14.51 2.63 -7.47
CA VAL A 187 -14.32 1.23 -7.03
C VAL A 187 -15.62 0.49 -7.23
N SER A 188 -15.55 -0.76 -7.70
CA SER A 188 -16.74 -1.60 -7.81
C SER A 188 -17.11 -2.15 -6.43
N TYR A 189 -18.34 -1.89 -6.02
CA TYR A 189 -18.91 -2.37 -4.76
C TYR A 189 -19.06 -3.90 -4.77
N ALA A 190 -19.34 -4.49 -5.94
CA ALA A 190 -19.59 -5.92 -6.08
C ALA A 190 -18.35 -6.82 -5.94
N SER A 191 -17.15 -6.23 -5.96
CA SER A 191 -15.86 -6.93 -5.85
C SER A 191 -15.19 -6.77 -4.48
N LEU A 192 -15.88 -6.14 -3.52
CA LEU A 192 -15.47 -5.92 -2.14
C LEU A 192 -16.31 -6.81 -1.21
#